data_AF-A0A1E3Y118-F1
#
_entry.id   AF-A0A1E3Y118-F1
#
_cell.length_a   1.000
_cell.length_b   1.000
_cell.length_c   1.000
_cell.angle_alpha   90.00
_cell.angle_beta   90.00
_cell.angle_gamma   90.00
#
_symmetry.space_group_name_H-M   'P 1'
#
loop_
_entity.id
_entity.type
_entity.pdbx_description
1 polymer ?
#
loop_
_entity_poly.entity_id
_entity_poly.type
_entity_poly.pdbx_seq_one_letter_code
_entity_poly.pdbx_strand_id
1 'polypeptide(L)'
;MPTALHTDLTAALRPLLTELHQSPELFQTWNAHLELVAAGGLVVVKSKRAKGVVDSLFWGRAPNAQENKQLPEATAFAAIDRFLGLGAHLALSDALPEGAVLDEAFPHCAVKFFYRKKGAPKAKSLSMIFIGFNDEADAIAYAERAEGTLPLVTSRPLMADRLHEWR
;
A
#
# COMPACT_ATOMS: atom_id res chain seq x y z
N MET A 1 6.97 22.16 -7.47
CA MET A 1 7.80 20.96 -7.76
C MET A 1 6.85 19.91 -8.32
N PRO A 2 7.21 19.21 -9.41
CA PRO A 2 6.31 18.22 -10.01
C PRO A 2 6.08 17.05 -9.04
N THR A 3 4.86 16.49 -9.05
CA THR A 3 4.49 15.32 -8.23
C THR A 3 5.37 14.12 -8.58
N ALA A 4 5.84 13.39 -7.58
CA ALA A 4 6.70 12.23 -7.78
C ALA A 4 5.86 10.99 -8.13
N LEU A 5 6.22 10.28 -9.20
CA LEU A 5 5.75 8.92 -9.43
C LEU A 5 6.47 7.96 -8.46
N HIS A 6 5.72 6.98 -7.93
CA HIS A 6 6.16 6.03 -6.91
C HIS A 6 6.17 4.58 -7.38
N THR A 7 6.19 4.34 -8.70
CA THR A 7 6.23 3.01 -9.30
C THR A 7 7.45 2.19 -8.84
N ASP A 8 8.57 2.85 -8.52
CA ASP A 8 9.76 2.22 -7.95
C ASP A 8 9.51 1.67 -6.53
N LEU A 9 8.77 2.41 -5.71
CA LEU A 9 8.42 2.02 -4.36
C LEU A 9 7.39 0.87 -4.34
N THR A 10 6.37 0.92 -5.20
CA THR A 10 5.40 -0.19 -5.34
C THR A 10 6.05 -1.43 -5.95
N ALA A 11 6.96 -1.26 -6.92
CA ALA A 11 7.78 -2.34 -7.46
C ALA A 11 8.71 -2.96 -6.41
N ALA A 12 9.22 -2.20 -5.44
CA ALA A 12 10.01 -2.71 -4.33
C ALA A 12 9.15 -3.39 -3.23
N LEU A 13 7.92 -2.92 -3.01
CA LEU A 13 6.99 -3.47 -2.04
C LEU A 13 6.47 -4.86 -2.46
N ARG A 14 6.17 -5.04 -3.75
CA ARG A 14 5.66 -6.30 -4.31
C ARG A 14 6.50 -7.55 -3.98
N PRO A 15 7.83 -7.59 -4.22
CA PRO A 15 8.65 -8.73 -3.83
C PRO A 15 8.78 -8.87 -2.31
N LEU A 16 8.74 -7.79 -1.53
CA LEU A 16 8.76 -7.87 -0.07
C LEU A 16 7.51 -8.55 0.50
N LEU A 17 6.33 -8.23 -0.03
CA LEU A 17 5.08 -8.90 0.36
C LEU A 17 5.08 -10.37 -0.07
N THR A 18 5.63 -10.66 -1.25
CA THR A 18 5.79 -12.03 -1.74
C THR A 18 6.71 -12.85 -0.83
N GLU A 19 7.87 -12.29 -0.46
CA GLU A 19 8.85 -12.93 0.41
C GLU A 19 8.30 -13.14 1.83
N LEU A 20 7.50 -12.20 2.35
CA LEU A 20 6.83 -12.35 3.65
C LEU A 20 5.90 -13.56 3.66
N HIS A 21 5.16 -13.77 2.56
CA HIS A 21 4.22 -14.87 2.42
C HIS A 21 4.92 -16.22 2.15
N GLN A 22 5.91 -16.24 1.26
CA GLN A 22 6.57 -17.49 0.81
C GLN A 22 7.75 -17.92 1.70
N SER A 23 8.42 -16.96 2.34
CA SER A 23 9.65 -17.17 3.11
C SER A 23 9.60 -16.43 4.45
N PRO A 24 8.55 -16.67 5.27
CA PRO A 24 8.35 -15.95 6.53
C PRO A 24 9.57 -16.06 7.45
N GLU A 25 10.32 -17.16 7.42
CA GLU A 25 11.54 -17.41 8.18
C GLU A 25 12.67 -16.40 7.95
N LEU A 26 12.67 -15.64 6.86
CA LEU A 26 13.64 -14.57 6.61
C LEU A 26 13.39 -13.34 7.48
N PHE A 27 12.19 -13.21 8.05
CA PHE A 27 11.79 -12.06 8.87
C PHE A 27 11.84 -12.39 10.35
N GLN A 28 12.45 -11.54 11.17
CA GLN A 28 12.36 -11.65 12.62
C GLN A 28 10.96 -11.26 13.11
N THR A 29 10.43 -10.14 12.62
CA THR A 29 9.10 -9.61 12.94
C THR A 29 8.52 -8.85 11.74
N TRP A 30 7.20 -8.77 11.67
CA TRP A 30 6.50 -7.82 10.80
C TRP A 30 5.12 -7.47 11.33
N ASN A 31 4.57 -6.37 10.82
CA ASN A 31 3.18 -5.99 10.91
C ASN A 31 2.80 -5.35 9.55
N ALA A 32 1.92 -6.00 8.81
CA ALA A 32 1.42 -5.58 7.52
C ALA A 32 -0.08 -5.35 7.63
N HIS A 33 -0.51 -4.17 7.23
CA HIS A 33 -1.90 -3.79 7.10
C HIS A 33 -2.07 -3.06 5.76
N LEU A 34 -2.78 -3.69 4.84
CA LEU A 34 -3.07 -3.13 3.53
C LEU A 34 -4.59 -3.08 3.35
N GLU A 35 -5.10 -1.93 2.98
CA GLU A 35 -6.51 -1.73 2.62
C GLU A 35 -6.58 -1.21 1.19
N LEU A 36 -7.14 -2.01 0.29
CA LEU A 36 -7.31 -1.70 -1.12
C LEU A 36 -8.79 -1.42 -1.39
N VAL A 37 -9.08 -0.23 -1.91
CA VAL A 37 -10.38 0.14 -2.47
C VAL A 37 -10.25 0.19 -3.99
N ALA A 38 -11.09 -0.56 -4.70
CA ALA A 38 -11.09 -0.58 -6.15
C ALA A 38 -12.48 -0.94 -6.68
N ALA A 39 -12.99 -0.15 -7.63
CA ALA A 39 -14.28 -0.36 -8.29
C ALA A 39 -15.45 -0.57 -7.29
N GLY A 40 -15.48 0.22 -6.20
CA GLY A 40 -16.48 0.13 -5.14
C GLY A 40 -16.33 -1.08 -4.19
N GLY A 41 -15.34 -1.93 -4.42
CA GLY A 41 -14.97 -3.03 -3.54
C GLY A 41 -13.86 -2.65 -2.55
N LEU A 42 -13.72 -3.47 -1.50
CA LEU A 42 -12.68 -3.37 -0.47
C LEU A 42 -11.99 -4.72 -0.30
N VAL A 43 -10.67 -4.71 -0.20
CA VAL A 43 -9.85 -5.86 0.20
C VAL A 43 -8.92 -5.42 1.32
N VAL A 44 -8.89 -6.17 2.41
CA VAL A 44 -8.02 -5.91 3.56
C VAL A 44 -7.14 -7.12 3.83
N VAL A 45 -5.84 -6.86 3.88
CA VAL A 45 -4.80 -7.82 4.23
C VAL A 45 -4.16 -7.37 5.53
N LYS A 46 -4.33 -8.16 6.60
CA LYS A 46 -3.61 -7.99 7.86
C LYS A 46 -2.75 -9.22 8.10
N SER A 47 -1.46 -9.01 8.37
CA SER A 47 -0.55 -10.08 8.75
C SER A 47 0.48 -9.57 9.74
N LYS A 48 0.75 -10.34 10.78
CA LYS A 48 1.70 -9.98 11.84
C LYS A 48 2.53 -11.20 12.20
N ARG A 49 3.85 -11.00 12.32
CA ARG A 49 4.72 -11.96 12.98
C ARG A 49 5.35 -11.38 14.22
N ALA A 50 5.19 -12.10 15.32
CA ALA A 50 5.87 -11.83 16.57
C ALA A 50 6.22 -13.14 17.27
N LYS A 51 7.43 -13.21 17.84
CA LYS A 51 7.91 -14.39 18.60
C LYS A 51 7.77 -15.72 17.82
N GLY A 52 8.02 -15.69 16.51
CA GLY A 52 7.95 -16.88 15.64
C GLY A 52 6.56 -17.22 15.12
N VAL A 53 5.48 -16.70 15.73
CA VAL A 53 4.09 -16.96 15.34
C VAL A 53 3.63 -15.96 14.29
N VAL A 54 2.95 -16.46 13.26
CA VAL A 54 2.29 -15.65 12.23
C VAL A 54 0.79 -15.66 12.49
N ASP A 55 0.20 -14.48 12.58
CA ASP A 55 -1.23 -14.23 12.72
C ASP A 55 -1.68 -13.39 11.52
N SER A 56 -2.69 -13.87 10.79
CA SER A 56 -3.16 -13.19 9.57
C SER A 56 -4.67 -13.22 9.47
N LEU A 57 -5.22 -12.13 8.95
CA LEU A 57 -6.65 -11.92 8.76
C LEU A 57 -6.88 -11.25 7.39
N PHE A 58 -7.73 -11.88 6.58
CA PHE A 58 -8.07 -11.41 5.24
C PHE A 58 -9.57 -11.28 5.11
N TRP A 59 -10.05 -10.12 4.70
CA TRP A 59 -11.47 -9.87 4.49
C TRP A 59 -11.67 -8.80 3.44
N GLY A 60 -12.90 -8.67 2.96
CA GLY A 60 -13.23 -7.66 1.97
C GLY A 60 -14.73 -7.48 1.84
N ARG A 61 -15.09 -6.55 0.96
CA ARG A 61 -16.47 -6.21 0.62
C ARG A 61 -16.56 -6.12 -0.89
N ALA A 62 -17.49 -6.88 -1.47
CA ALA A 62 -17.76 -6.76 -2.90
C ALA A 62 -18.40 -5.40 -3.22
N PRO A 63 -18.32 -4.91 -4.47
CA PRO A 63 -19.04 -3.71 -4.88
C PRO A 63 -20.53 -3.84 -4.56
N ASN A 64 -21.12 -2.78 -4.01
CA ASN A 64 -22.53 -2.70 -3.59
C ASN A 64 -22.94 -3.67 -2.45
N ALA A 65 -22.02 -4.46 -1.89
CA ALA A 65 -22.31 -5.26 -0.72
C ALA A 65 -22.27 -4.39 0.55
N GLN A 66 -23.16 -4.68 1.49
CA GLN A 66 -23.22 -3.98 2.79
C GLN A 66 -22.38 -4.68 3.86
N GLU A 67 -21.99 -5.94 3.63
CA GLU A 67 -21.32 -6.79 4.62
C GLU A 67 -19.90 -7.14 4.21
N ASN A 68 -19.00 -7.13 5.19
CA ASN A 68 -17.64 -7.63 5.05
C ASN A 68 -17.65 -9.17 5.15
N LYS A 69 -16.87 -9.83 4.30
CA LYS A 69 -16.69 -11.28 4.29
C LYS A 69 -15.23 -11.66 4.38
N GLN A 70 -14.94 -12.78 5.02
CA GLN A 70 -13.61 -13.36 5.02
C GLN A 70 -13.22 -13.73 3.58
N LEU A 71 -11.97 -13.44 3.22
CA LEU A 71 -11.42 -13.78 1.91
C LEU A 71 -10.41 -14.92 2.04
N PRO A 72 -10.29 -15.79 1.02
CA PRO A 72 -9.13 -16.65 0.89
C PRO A 72 -7.85 -15.79 0.80
N GLU A 73 -6.79 -16.25 1.47
CA GLU A 73 -5.49 -15.56 1.48
C GLU A 73 -4.98 -15.27 0.06
N ALA A 74 -4.97 -16.29 -0.81
CA ALA A 74 -4.52 -16.15 -2.19
C ALA A 74 -5.31 -15.08 -2.97
N THR A 75 -6.62 -14.95 -2.70
CA THR A 75 -7.47 -13.95 -3.34
C THR A 75 -7.12 -12.53 -2.87
N ALA A 76 -6.91 -12.35 -1.57
CA ALA A 76 -6.55 -11.04 -1.01
C ALA A 76 -5.17 -10.59 -1.51
N PHE A 77 -4.17 -11.48 -1.50
CA PHE A 77 -2.85 -11.17 -2.04
C PHE A 77 -2.85 -10.93 -3.55
N ALA A 78 -3.63 -11.68 -4.34
CA ALA A 78 -3.73 -11.45 -5.79
C ALA A 78 -4.32 -10.07 -6.12
N ALA A 79 -5.29 -9.58 -5.32
CA ALA A 79 -5.84 -8.24 -5.49
C ALA A 79 -4.80 -7.15 -5.20
N ILE A 80 -4.04 -7.28 -4.12
CA ILE A 80 -2.93 -6.37 -3.79
C ILE A 80 -1.84 -6.42 -4.86
N ASP A 81 -1.45 -7.61 -5.31
CA ASP A 81 -0.43 -7.81 -6.34
C ASP A 81 -0.82 -7.13 -7.65
N ARG A 82 -2.09 -7.28 -8.07
CA ARG A 82 -2.64 -6.61 -9.25
C ARG A 82 -2.57 -5.08 -9.12
N PHE A 83 -2.90 -4.53 -7.95
CA PHE A 83 -2.79 -3.09 -7.71
C PHE A 83 -1.34 -2.59 -7.79
N LEU A 84 -0.40 -3.30 -7.16
CA LEU A 84 1.01 -2.95 -7.20
C LEU A 84 1.64 -3.12 -8.60
N GLY A 85 1.02 -3.93 -9.46
CA GLY A 85 1.42 -4.13 -10.85
C GLY A 85 0.85 -3.12 -11.85
N LEU A 86 0.13 -2.09 -11.41
CA LEU A 86 -0.33 -0.99 -12.27
C LEU A 86 0.86 -0.17 -12.80
N GLY A 87 0.68 0.51 -13.94
CA GLY A 87 1.77 1.17 -14.67
C GLY A 87 2.33 2.42 -13.98
N ALA A 88 1.52 3.12 -13.19
CA ALA A 88 1.97 4.25 -12.40
C ALA A 88 1.28 4.35 -11.04
N HIS A 89 1.98 4.91 -10.06
CA HIS A 89 1.42 5.21 -8.75
C HIS A 89 1.76 6.61 -8.29
N LEU A 90 0.75 7.32 -7.78
CA LEU A 90 0.95 8.50 -6.95
C LEU A 90 0.83 8.10 -5.48
N ALA A 91 1.32 8.95 -4.58
CA ALA A 91 1.15 8.75 -3.15
C ALA A 91 0.74 10.03 -2.45
N LEU A 92 0.03 9.89 -1.33
CA LEU A 92 -0.36 10.98 -0.46
C LEU A 92 0.67 11.16 0.67
N SER A 93 1.05 12.40 0.93
CA SER A 93 1.72 12.81 2.17
C SER A 93 0.65 13.02 3.23
N ASP A 94 0.87 12.50 4.43
CA ASP A 94 -0.05 12.59 5.57
C ASP A 94 -1.35 11.76 5.47
N ALA A 95 -2.06 11.66 6.59
CA ALA A 95 -3.43 11.17 6.59
C ALA A 95 -4.30 12.11 5.73
N LEU A 96 -5.27 11.53 5.02
CA LEU A 96 -6.24 12.30 4.25
C LEU A 96 -6.83 13.42 5.12
N PRO A 97 -6.87 14.68 4.63
CA PRO A 97 -7.59 15.75 5.31
C PRO A 97 -9.02 15.30 5.63
N GLU A 98 -9.56 15.73 6.76
CA GLU A 98 -10.93 15.41 7.13
C GLU A 98 -11.90 15.90 6.03
N GLY A 99 -12.68 14.98 5.47
CA GLY A 99 -13.58 15.25 4.35
C GLY A 99 -12.96 15.14 2.95
N ALA A 100 -11.67 14.81 2.82
CA ALA A 100 -11.07 14.51 1.52
C ALA A 100 -11.63 13.19 0.99
N VAL A 101 -12.31 13.27 -0.16
CA VAL A 101 -12.84 12.12 -0.88
C VAL A 101 -11.86 11.77 -1.99
N LEU A 102 -11.38 10.53 -1.96
CA LEU A 102 -10.57 9.98 -3.05
C LEU A 102 -11.47 9.61 -4.21
N ASP A 103 -10.99 9.86 -5.43
CA ASP A 103 -11.74 9.57 -6.65
C ASP A 103 -11.91 8.06 -6.82
N GLU A 104 -13.12 7.55 -6.61
CA GLU A 104 -13.44 6.12 -6.68
C GLU A 104 -13.21 5.52 -8.08
N ALA A 105 -13.02 6.35 -9.11
CA ALA A 105 -12.64 5.90 -10.45
C ALA A 105 -11.23 5.28 -10.47
N PHE A 106 -10.36 5.66 -9.54
CA PHE A 106 -9.01 5.13 -9.42
C PHE A 106 -8.90 4.19 -8.21
N PRO A 107 -8.17 3.07 -8.32
CA PRO A 107 -7.90 2.22 -7.18
C PRO A 107 -6.95 2.92 -6.19
N HIS A 108 -7.19 2.72 -4.90
CA HIS A 108 -6.41 3.31 -3.82
C HIS A 108 -6.00 2.23 -2.82
N CYS A 109 -4.75 2.24 -2.38
CA CYS A 109 -4.26 1.30 -1.37
C CYS A 109 -3.56 2.01 -0.21
N ALA A 110 -4.15 1.95 0.97
CA ALA A 110 -3.48 2.33 2.20
C ALA A 110 -2.57 1.18 2.64
N VAL A 111 -1.27 1.46 2.76
CA VAL A 111 -0.25 0.51 3.17
C VAL A 111 0.36 1.00 4.48
N LYS A 112 0.22 0.20 5.54
CA LYS A 112 0.97 0.34 6.80
C LYS A 112 1.76 -0.94 7.03
N PHE A 113 3.06 -0.87 6.79
CA PHE A 113 3.96 -2.01 6.82
C PHE A 113 5.16 -1.71 7.71
N PHE A 114 5.50 -2.65 8.58
CA PHE A 114 6.68 -2.62 9.43
C PHE A 114 7.32 -4.01 9.38
N TYR A 115 8.63 -4.08 9.22
CA TYR A 115 9.32 -5.36 9.23
C TYR A 115 10.76 -5.25 9.72
N ARG A 116 11.28 -6.37 10.21
CA ARG A 116 12.70 -6.57 10.48
C ARG A 116 13.12 -7.92 9.93
N LYS A 117 14.06 -7.94 8.97
CA LYS A 117 14.69 -9.19 8.52
C LYS A 117 15.63 -9.74 9.58
N LYS A 118 15.80 -11.07 9.63
CA LYS A 118 16.82 -11.69 10.48
C LYS A 118 18.20 -11.16 10.10
N GLY A 119 19.03 -10.87 11.09
CA GLY A 119 20.36 -10.27 10.88
C GLY A 119 20.34 -8.78 10.52
N ALA A 120 19.19 -8.16 10.26
CA ALA A 120 19.13 -6.74 9.97
C ALA A 120 19.39 -5.90 11.25
N PRO A 121 20.24 -4.86 11.16
CA PRO A 121 20.57 -4.02 12.31
C PRO A 121 19.37 -3.20 12.80
N LYS A 122 18.44 -2.86 11.89
CA LYS A 122 17.27 -2.02 12.17
C LYS A 122 16.02 -2.57 11.48
N ALA A 123 14.87 -2.22 12.03
CA ALA A 123 13.59 -2.42 11.36
C ALA A 123 13.36 -1.33 10.29
N LYS A 124 12.49 -1.61 9.34
CA LYS A 124 12.04 -0.71 8.28
C LYS A 124 10.51 -0.58 8.34
N SER A 125 10.00 0.57 7.92
CA SER A 125 8.56 0.85 7.89
C SER A 125 8.12 1.52 6.60
N LEU A 126 6.84 1.45 6.28
CA LEU A 126 6.22 2.18 5.20
C LEU A 126 4.79 2.48 5.64
N SER A 127 4.40 3.74 5.61
CA SER A 127 3.00 4.13 5.81
C SER A 127 2.61 5.10 4.71
N MET A 128 1.84 4.68 3.72
CA MET A 128 1.47 5.55 2.60
C MET A 128 0.13 5.12 2.02
N ILE A 129 -0.60 6.06 1.43
CA ILE A 129 -1.76 5.77 0.59
C ILE A 129 -1.33 5.97 -0.85
N PHE A 130 -1.39 4.90 -1.63
CA PHE A 130 -1.09 4.91 -3.06
C PHE A 130 -2.37 5.05 -3.87
N ILE A 131 -2.29 5.79 -4.98
CA ILE A 131 -3.30 5.86 -6.03
C ILE A 131 -2.72 5.18 -7.27
N GLY A 132 -3.42 4.19 -7.82
CA GLY A 132 -2.93 3.40 -8.95
C GLY A 132 -3.52 3.85 -10.28
N PHE A 133 -2.68 3.87 -11.32
CA PHE A 133 -3.04 4.28 -12.68
C PHE A 133 -2.52 3.26 -13.69
N ASN A 134 -3.25 3.07 -14.80
CA ASN A 134 -2.82 2.15 -15.85
C ASN A 134 -1.55 2.64 -16.55
N ASP A 135 -1.38 3.96 -16.69
CA ASP A 135 -0.21 4.59 -17.29
C ASP A 135 0.17 5.91 -16.61
N GLU A 136 1.34 6.43 -16.96
CA GLU A 136 1.89 7.66 -16.39
C GLU A 136 1.12 8.91 -16.83
N ALA A 137 0.49 8.92 -18.00
CA ALA A 137 -0.22 10.09 -18.51
C ALA A 137 -1.48 10.35 -17.68
N ASP A 138 -2.22 9.30 -17.33
CA ASP A 138 -3.36 9.37 -16.43
C ASP A 138 -2.94 9.86 -15.03
N ALA A 139 -1.80 9.36 -14.52
CA ALA A 139 -1.26 9.78 -13.23
C ALA A 139 -0.90 11.27 -13.22
N ILE A 140 -0.24 11.78 -14.27
CA ILE A 140 0.12 13.19 -14.40
C ILE A 140 -1.14 14.05 -14.49
N ALA A 141 -2.09 13.68 -15.36
CA ALA A 141 -3.34 14.41 -15.51
C ALA A 141 -4.16 14.43 -14.21
N TYR A 142 -4.13 13.34 -13.43
CA TYR A 142 -4.74 13.31 -12.09
C TYR A 142 -4.03 14.26 -11.13
N ALA A 143 -2.70 14.23 -11.09
CA ALA A 143 -1.91 15.08 -10.21
C ALA A 143 -2.15 16.57 -10.47
N GLU A 144 -2.26 16.97 -11.74
CA GLU A 144 -2.59 18.36 -12.14
C GLU A 144 -3.99 18.77 -11.67
N ARG A 145 -5.01 17.90 -11.80
CA ARG A 145 -6.36 18.17 -11.30
C ARG A 145 -6.44 18.22 -9.77
N ALA A 146 -5.61 17.41 -9.11
CA ALA A 146 -5.56 17.29 -7.66
C ALA A 146 -4.68 18.38 -7.00
N GLU A 147 -4.01 19.22 -7.78
CA GLU A 147 -3.15 20.29 -7.26
C GLU A 147 -3.94 21.22 -6.34
N GLY A 148 -3.43 21.42 -5.12
CA GLY A 148 -4.07 22.26 -4.09
C GLY A 148 -5.27 21.63 -3.37
N THR A 149 -5.72 20.43 -3.76
CA THR A 149 -6.86 19.72 -3.11
C THR A 149 -6.43 18.47 -2.36
N LEU A 150 -5.47 17.72 -2.90
CA LEU A 150 -4.89 16.55 -2.23
C LEU A 150 -3.43 16.79 -1.86
N PRO A 151 -2.98 16.34 -0.68
CA PRO A 151 -1.59 16.43 -0.28
C PRO A 151 -0.77 15.35 -1.01
N LEU A 152 -0.52 15.53 -2.31
CA LEU A 152 0.31 14.60 -3.08
C LEU A 152 1.79 14.76 -2.70
N VAL A 153 2.51 13.65 -2.63
CA VAL A 153 3.94 13.63 -2.36
C VAL A 153 4.68 14.26 -3.55
N THR A 154 5.15 15.50 -3.36
CA THR A 154 5.89 16.28 -4.38
C THR A 154 7.40 16.16 -4.27
N SER A 155 7.90 15.55 -3.18
CA SER A 155 9.32 15.25 -3.00
C SER A 155 9.47 13.80 -2.59
N ARG A 156 10.35 13.06 -3.28
CA ARG A 156 10.71 11.71 -2.88
C ARG A 156 11.15 11.76 -1.42
N PRO A 157 10.54 11.00 -0.50
CA PRO A 157 11.12 10.81 0.82
C PRO A 157 12.52 10.26 0.59
N LEU A 158 13.54 11.00 1.03
CA LEU A 158 14.96 10.73 0.81
C LEU A 158 15.26 9.23 0.84
N MET A 159 16.02 8.76 -0.15
CA MET A 159 16.71 7.47 -0.16
C MET A 159 17.75 7.41 0.99
N ALA A 160 17.28 7.43 2.22
CA ALA A 160 18.05 7.17 3.42
C ALA A 160 17.74 5.75 3.90
N ASP A 161 18.56 5.22 4.81
CA ASP A 161 18.47 3.87 5.41
C ASP A 161 17.15 3.57 6.18
N ARG A 162 16.14 4.43 6.05
CA ARG A 162 14.82 4.32 6.67
C ARG A 162 13.76 4.47 5.58
N LEU A 163 13.16 3.35 5.20
CA LEU A 163 11.84 3.35 4.60
C LEU A 163 10.92 4.02 5.65
N HIS A 164 10.25 5.11 5.26
CA HIS A 164 9.79 6.16 6.18
C HIS A 164 8.57 5.78 7.04
N GLU A 165 8.54 6.40 8.23
CA GLU A 165 7.49 6.37 9.25
C GLU A 165 6.48 7.50 8.99
N TRP A 166 5.19 7.22 9.14
CA TRP A 166 4.29 8.21 9.76
C TRP A 166 4.03 7.69 11.17
N ARG A 167 4.27 8.57 12.16
CA ARG A 167 4.15 8.25 13.59
C ARG A 167 2.82 7.59 13.93
#